data_AF-A0A2D6EVW1-F1
#
_entry.id   AF-A0A2D6EVW1-F1
#
_cell.length_a   1.000
_cell.length_b   1.000
_cell.length_c   1.000
_cell.angle_alpha   90.00
_cell.angle_beta   90.00
_cell.angle_gamma   90.00
#
_symmetry.space_group_name_H-M   'P 1'
#
loop_
_entity.id
_entity.type
_entity.pdbx_description
1 polymer ?
#
loop_
_entity_poly.entity_id
_entity_poly.type
_entity_poly.pdbx_seq_one_letter_code
_entity_poly.pdbx_strand_id
1 'polypeptide(L)'
;MGLQKKFATGLGAVLLIVGIWGFVANSVLIFDVNTAHNVLHVITGVLGLAAGLGAGAQAKTFNVIFGLVYALVTVLGLLNVASVVNLLNLNAADNILHLIIAVAALGVGFGSHD
;
A
#
# COMPACT_ATOMS: atom_id res chain seq x y z
N MET A 1 9.79 17.67 7.75
CA MET A 1 9.92 16.30 7.20
C MET A 1 10.02 16.40 5.69
N GLY A 2 10.95 15.68 5.06
CA GLY A 2 11.03 15.59 3.60
C GLY A 2 9.82 14.85 2.99
N LEU A 3 9.60 15.00 1.68
CA LEU A 3 8.55 14.37 0.90
C LEU A 3 8.56 12.85 1.06
N GLN A 4 9.74 12.21 0.98
CA GLN A 4 9.89 10.76 1.23
C GLN A 4 9.22 10.34 2.54
N LYS A 5 9.57 11.05 3.62
CA LYS A 5 9.06 10.79 4.97
C LYS A 5 7.57 11.11 5.07
N LYS A 6 7.12 12.29 4.59
CA LYS A 6 5.70 12.69 4.62
C LYS A 6 4.82 11.66 3.92
N PHE A 7 5.23 11.22 2.74
CA PHE A 7 4.50 10.23 1.96
C PHE A 7 4.46 8.89 2.69
N ALA A 8 5.60 8.37 3.16
CA ALA A 8 5.67 7.10 3.88
C ALA A 8 4.81 7.11 5.16
N THR A 9 4.86 8.19 5.94
CA THR A 9 4.03 8.36 7.15
C THR A 9 2.55 8.45 6.79
N GLY A 10 2.17 9.25 5.79
CA GLY A 10 0.78 9.42 5.39
C GLY A 10 0.17 8.12 4.86
N LEU A 11 0.88 7.46 3.94
CA LEU A 11 0.48 6.17 3.40
C LEU A 11 0.41 5.10 4.50
N GLY A 12 1.41 5.04 5.37
CA GLY A 12 1.44 4.11 6.49
C GLY A 12 0.27 4.29 7.45
N ALA A 13 -0.08 5.54 7.77
CA ALA A 13 -1.25 5.85 8.60
C ALA A 13 -2.56 5.41 7.94
N VAL A 14 -2.74 5.71 6.66
CA VAL A 14 -3.94 5.31 5.90
C VAL A 14 -4.08 3.79 5.89
N LEU A 15 -3.02 3.05 5.54
CA LEU A 15 -3.01 1.60 5.49
C LEU A 15 -3.32 0.97 6.86
N LEU A 16 -2.74 1.51 7.94
CA LEU A 16 -3.01 1.03 9.28
C LEU A 16 -4.48 1.22 9.67
N ILE A 17 -5.04 2.40 9.38
CA ILE A 17 -6.44 2.71 9.69
C ILE A 17 -7.39 1.82 8.90
N VAL A 18 -7.23 1.72 7.57
CA VAL A 18 -8.12 0.90 6.74
C VAL A 18 -7.94 -0.59 7.02
N GLY A 19 -6.72 -1.04 7.31
CA GLY A 19 -6.44 -2.43 7.67
C GLY A 19 -7.11 -2.83 8.98
N ILE A 20 -7.08 -1.97 10.01
CA ILE A 20 -7.80 -2.20 11.27
C ILE A 20 -9.32 -2.16 11.03
N TRP A 21 -9.81 -1.16 10.30
CA TRP A 21 -11.23 -1.02 10.00
C TRP A 21 -11.80 -2.21 9.23
N GLY A 22 -11.03 -2.78 8.29
CA GLY A 22 -11.43 -3.95 7.50
C GLY A 22 -11.66 -5.22 8.32
N PHE A 23 -11.14 -5.33 9.55
CA PHE A 23 -11.51 -6.45 10.44
C PHE A 23 -12.89 -6.29 11.07
N VAL A 24 -13.40 -5.06 11.13
CA VAL A 24 -14.73 -4.73 11.67
C VAL A 24 -15.79 -4.74 10.55
N ALA A 25 -15.41 -4.29 9.35
CA ALA A 25 -16.27 -4.26 8.18
C ALA A 25 -15.66 -5.09 7.03
N ASN A 26 -16.45 -5.99 6.44
CA ASN A 26 -16.00 -6.85 5.33
C ASN A 26 -15.76 -6.10 4.00
N SER A 27 -15.94 -4.78 3.98
CA SER A 27 -15.61 -3.91 2.86
C SER A 27 -15.23 -2.51 3.38
N VAL A 28 -14.42 -1.80 2.61
CA VAL A 28 -14.11 -0.39 2.85
C VAL A 28 -14.61 0.41 1.65
N LEU A 29 -15.76 1.06 1.77
CA LEU A 29 -16.44 1.72 0.65
C LEU A 29 -16.72 0.74 -0.50
N ILE A 30 -16.07 0.91 -1.65
CA ILE A 30 -16.18 0.06 -2.85
C ILE A 30 -15.03 -0.96 -2.98
N PHE A 31 -14.13 -0.99 -2.00
CA PHE A 31 -12.95 -1.86 -1.99
C PHE A 31 -13.27 -3.15 -1.24
N ASP A 32 -12.96 -4.27 -1.89
CA ASP A 32 -13.18 -5.58 -1.30
C ASP A 32 -11.95 -5.96 -0.48
N VAL A 33 -12.19 -6.35 0.78
CA VAL A 33 -11.13 -6.76 1.69
C VAL A 33 -11.49 -8.09 2.33
N ASN A 34 -10.46 -8.79 2.78
CA ASN A 34 -10.61 -9.98 3.60
C ASN A 34 -9.54 -9.96 4.70
N THR A 35 -9.55 -10.97 5.56
CA THR A 35 -8.56 -11.11 6.64
C THR A 35 -7.12 -10.97 6.16
N ALA A 36 -6.73 -11.63 5.06
CA ALA A 36 -5.36 -11.60 4.55
C ALA A 36 -4.96 -10.21 4.03
N HIS A 37 -5.85 -9.55 3.27
CA HIS A 37 -5.63 -8.19 2.77
C HIS A 37 -5.48 -7.20 3.94
N ASN A 38 -6.32 -7.32 4.96
CA ASN A 38 -6.26 -6.47 6.17
C ASN A 38 -4.98 -6.67 6.97
N VAL A 39 -4.52 -7.92 7.14
CA VAL A 39 -3.22 -8.20 7.79
C VAL A 39 -2.09 -7.52 7.02
N LEU A 40 -2.07 -7.62 5.69
CA LEU A 40 -1.05 -6.96 4.87
C LEU A 40 -1.12 -5.44 4.99
N HIS A 41 -2.32 -4.83 5.00
CA HIS A 41 -2.49 -3.40 5.26
C HIS A 41 -1.95 -2.98 6.63
N VAL A 42 -2.22 -3.74 7.70
CA VAL A 42 -1.69 -3.43 9.03
C VAL A 42 -0.17 -3.53 9.07
N ILE A 43 0.41 -4.62 8.54
CA ILE A 43 1.87 -4.82 8.54
C ILE A 43 2.54 -3.70 7.74
N THR A 44 2.09 -3.45 6.52
CA THR A 44 2.68 -2.41 5.66
C THR A 44 2.41 -1.01 6.19
N GLY A 45 1.29 -0.78 6.87
CA GLY A 45 0.97 0.46 7.58
C GLY A 45 1.96 0.76 8.71
N VAL A 46 2.23 -0.24 9.57
CA VAL A 46 3.25 -0.12 10.63
C VAL A 46 4.65 0.12 10.05
N LEU A 47 5.03 -0.62 9.00
CA LEU A 47 6.31 -0.43 8.32
C LEU A 47 6.44 0.97 7.70
N GLY A 48 5.38 1.48 7.07
CA GLY A 48 5.34 2.83 6.49
C GLY A 48 5.47 3.92 7.55
N LEU A 49 4.78 3.79 8.68
CA LEU A 49 4.92 4.69 9.82
C LEU A 49 6.35 4.65 10.39
N ALA A 50 6.91 3.46 10.62
CA ALA A 50 8.26 3.30 11.12
C ALA A 50 9.30 3.92 10.17
N ALA A 51 9.17 3.68 8.86
CA ALA A 51 10.05 4.26 7.85
C ALA A 51 9.93 5.78 7.76
N GLY A 52 8.70 6.31 7.76
CA GLY A 52 8.44 7.75 7.67
C GLY A 52 8.84 8.54 8.92
N LEU A 53 8.83 7.92 10.10
CA LEU A 53 9.33 8.51 11.34
C LEU A 53 10.86 8.40 11.47
N GLY A 54 11.49 7.44 10.79
CA GLY A 54 12.93 7.19 10.76
C GLY A 54 13.73 8.19 9.91
N ALA A 55 14.86 7.76 9.35
CA ALA A 55 15.66 8.60 8.44
C ALA A 55 15.12 8.57 6.99
N GLY A 56 15.49 9.57 6.19
CA GLY A 56 14.99 9.74 4.82
C GLY A 56 15.29 8.53 3.92
N ALA A 57 16.45 7.89 4.11
CA ALA A 57 16.83 6.68 3.39
C ALA A 57 15.85 5.53 3.62
N GLN A 58 15.39 5.31 4.86
CA GLN A 58 14.40 4.29 5.20
C GLN A 58 13.06 4.58 4.54
N ALA A 59 12.60 5.83 4.57
CA ALA A 59 11.37 6.25 3.89
C ALA A 59 11.45 6.03 2.38
N LYS A 60 12.58 6.39 1.75
CA LYS A 60 12.82 6.11 0.32
C LYS A 60 12.79 4.62 0.01
N THR A 61 13.50 3.80 0.78
CA THR A 61 13.51 2.34 0.62
C THR A 61 12.11 1.77 0.74
N PHE A 62 11.33 2.22 1.73
CA PHE A 62 9.93 1.82 1.86
C PHE A 62 9.10 2.21 0.63
N ASN A 63 9.13 3.47 0.19
CA ASN A 63 8.35 3.96 -0.95
C ASN A 63 8.65 3.17 -2.23
N VAL A 64 9.92 2.87 -2.50
CA VAL A 64 10.33 2.09 -3.67
C VAL A 64 9.84 0.64 -3.58
N ILE A 65 10.13 -0.06 -2.48
CA ILE A 65 9.75 -1.46 -2.32
C ILE A 65 8.23 -1.61 -2.34
N PHE A 66 7.53 -0.78 -1.57
CA PHE A 66 6.08 -0.78 -1.50
C PHE A 66 5.45 -0.50 -2.86
N GLY A 67 5.95 0.50 -3.58
CA GLY A 67 5.50 0.83 -4.93
C GLY A 67 5.70 -0.32 -5.93
N LEU A 68 6.84 -1.03 -5.87
CA LEU A 68 7.10 -2.20 -6.71
C LEU A 68 6.16 -3.37 -6.39
N VAL A 69 5.89 -3.62 -5.10
CA VAL A 69 4.93 -4.65 -4.67
C VAL A 69 3.52 -4.30 -5.14
N TYR A 70 3.08 -3.05 -4.99
CA TYR A 70 1.75 -2.63 -5.44
C TYR A 70 1.61 -2.64 -6.96
N ALA A 71 2.68 -2.31 -7.70
CA ALA A 71 2.71 -2.49 -9.15
C ALA A 71 2.55 -3.97 -9.53
N LEU A 72 3.26 -4.88 -8.84
CA LEU A 72 3.13 -6.32 -9.07
C LEU A 72 1.72 -6.82 -8.75
N VAL A 73 1.16 -6.45 -7.60
CA VAL A 73 -0.22 -6.81 -7.22
C VAL A 73 -1.22 -6.32 -8.27
N THR A 74 -1.06 -5.08 -8.75
CA THR A 74 -1.90 -4.52 -9.81
C THR A 74 -1.81 -5.35 -11.09
N VAL A 75 -0.60 -5.67 -11.57
CA VAL A 75 -0.43 -6.47 -12.78
C VAL A 75 -1.06 -7.86 -12.61
N LEU A 76 -0.81 -8.54 -11.50
CA LEU A 76 -1.37 -9.87 -11.25
C LEU A 76 -2.89 -9.84 -11.09
N GLY A 77 -3.45 -8.78 -10.51
CA GLY A 77 -4.89 -8.58 -10.39
C GLY A 77 -5.55 -8.29 -11.75
N LEU A 78 -4.95 -7.44 -12.59
CA LEU A 78 -5.43 -7.16 -13.95
C LEU A 78 -5.34 -8.39 -14.87
N LEU A 79 -4.31 -9.23 -14.67
CA LEU A 79 -4.18 -10.53 -15.35
C LEU A 79 -5.07 -11.61 -14.75
N ASN A 80 -5.86 -11.29 -13.72
CA ASN A 80 -6.76 -12.18 -13.01
C ASN A 80 -6.09 -13.47 -12.52
N VAL A 81 -4.87 -13.34 -11.99
CA VAL A 81 -4.12 -14.46 -11.41
C VAL A 81 -4.84 -14.94 -10.14
N ALA A 82 -5.53 -16.06 -10.25
CA ALA A 82 -6.47 -16.55 -9.24
C ALA A 82 -5.88 -16.65 -7.82
N SER A 83 -4.61 -17.04 -7.68
CA SER A 83 -3.95 -17.10 -6.36
C SER A 83 -3.84 -15.74 -5.68
N VAL A 84 -3.63 -14.65 -6.42
CA VAL A 84 -3.54 -13.29 -5.88
C VAL A 84 -4.92 -12.70 -5.65
N VAL A 85 -5.80 -12.81 -6.64
CA VAL A 85 -7.17 -12.28 -6.56
C VAL A 85 -7.92 -12.92 -5.40
N ASN A 86 -7.83 -14.24 -5.23
CA ASN A 86 -8.51 -14.92 -4.13
C ASN A 86 -7.85 -14.67 -2.77
N LEU A 87 -6.51 -14.57 -2.73
CA LEU A 87 -5.79 -14.29 -1.47
C LEU A 87 -6.15 -12.91 -0.92
N LEU A 88 -6.22 -11.89 -1.78
CA LEU A 88 -6.46 -10.50 -1.37
C LEU A 88 -7.91 -10.04 -1.54
N ASN A 89 -8.77 -10.89 -2.12
CA ASN A 89 -10.14 -10.55 -2.48
C ASN A 89 -10.24 -9.31 -3.39
N LEU A 90 -9.39 -9.24 -4.44
CA LEU A 90 -9.28 -8.05 -5.28
C LEU A 90 -10.50 -7.87 -6.19
N ASN A 91 -11.04 -6.66 -6.22
CA ASN A 91 -11.99 -6.23 -7.24
C ASN A 91 -11.38 -5.18 -8.21
N ALA A 92 -12.19 -4.68 -9.14
CA ALA A 92 -11.74 -3.71 -10.13
C ALA A 92 -11.32 -2.37 -9.50
N ALA A 93 -12.01 -1.92 -8.45
CA ALA A 93 -11.66 -0.70 -7.73
C ALA A 93 -10.32 -0.85 -6.99
N ASP A 94 -10.06 -2.00 -6.38
CA ASP A 94 -8.78 -2.30 -5.73
C ASP A 94 -7.62 -2.21 -6.72
N ASN A 95 -7.75 -2.82 -7.90
CA ASN A 95 -6.71 -2.77 -8.94
C ASN A 95 -6.39 -1.33 -9.39
N ILE A 96 -7.41 -0.47 -9.53
CA ILE A 96 -7.21 0.94 -9.89
C ILE A 96 -6.52 1.68 -8.75
N LEU A 97 -6.96 1.49 -7.51
CA LEU A 97 -6.34 2.13 -6.35
C LEU A 97 -4.89 1.69 -6.18
N HIS A 98 -4.59 0.39 -6.32
CA HIS A 98 -3.23 -0.14 -6.25
C HIS A 98 -2.33 0.45 -7.33
N LEU A 99 -2.84 0.63 -8.56
CA LEU A 99 -2.09 1.28 -9.63
C LEU A 99 -1.72 2.72 -9.27
N ILE A 100 -2.69 3.50 -8.79
CA ILE A 100 -2.47 4.90 -8.39
C ILE A 100 -1.43 4.98 -7.27
N ILE A 101 -1.56 4.13 -6.26
CA ILE A 101 -0.64 4.07 -5.13
C ILE A 101 0.76 3.65 -5.59
N ALA A 102 0.88 2.66 -6.49
CA ALA A 102 2.16 2.23 -7.04
C ALA A 102 2.89 3.37 -7.77
N VAL A 103 2.17 4.07 -8.65
CA VAL A 103 2.71 5.22 -9.39
C VAL A 103 3.14 6.33 -8.44
N ALA A 104 2.31 6.65 -7.44
CA ALA A 104 2.63 7.68 -6.45
C ALA A 104 3.87 7.32 -5.62
N ALA A 105 3.93 6.09 -5.10
CA ALA A 105 5.03 5.61 -4.26
C ALA A 105 6.36 5.53 -5.03
N LEU A 106 6.35 5.02 -6.26
CA LEU A 106 7.54 4.98 -7.11
C LEU A 106 7.96 6.38 -7.57
N GLY A 107 7.00 7.24 -7.92
CA GLY A 107 7.24 8.62 -8.30
C GLY A 107 7.92 9.41 -7.18
N VAL A 108 7.44 9.28 -5.94
CA VAL A 108 8.12 9.86 -4.77
C VAL A 108 9.47 9.18 -4.53
N GLY A 109 9.53 7.86 -4.54
CA GLY A 109 10.72 7.06 -4.25
C GLY A 109 11.91 7.36 -5.16
N PHE A 110 11.68 7.58 -6.45
CA PHE A 110 12.74 7.89 -7.43
C PHE A 110 12.87 9.38 -7.77
N GLY A 111 11.81 10.16 -7.61
CA GLY A 111 11.77 11.57 -8.02
C GLY A 111 12.10 12.59 -6.93
N SER A 112 12.29 12.17 -5.67
CA SER A 112 12.62 13.06 -4.56
C SER A 112 13.90 12.66 -3.82
N HIS A 113 14.65 13.64 -3.34
CA HIS A 113 16.04 13.50 -2.88
C HIS A 113 16.27 13.88 -1.41
N ASP A 114 15.22 14.16 -0.66
CA ASP A 114 15.25 14.64 0.72
C ASP A 114 15.22 13.53 1.79
#